data_AF-A0ABD2X698-F1
#
_entry.id   AF-A0ABD2X698-F1
#
_cell.length_a   1.000
_cell.length_b   1.000
_cell.length_c   1.000
_cell.angle_alpha   90.00
_cell.angle_beta   90.00
_cell.angle_gamma   90.00
#
_symmetry.space_group_name_H-M   'P 1'
#
loop_
_entity.id
_entity.type
_entity.pdbx_description
1 polymer ?
#
loop_
_entity_poly.entity_id
_entity_poly.type
_entity_poly.pdbx_seq_one_letter_code
_entity_poly.pdbx_strand_id
1 'polypeptide(L)'
;MADILEIRSDVMFDESVSHYEVHAHQPYTSSNFNNNDEICISIQHQELNLLPSRSSIHISGRITRIDGTPASNVSLVNCGICHLFDDIRYELNAIEIDRCKNVGLTSVMKGYPSFNKSQCDSILANAGWIWENYDGDIKHVEDDNGYFDVFIPLSMILGFAEDYPKIIVNMKHELILTRARTDLNAVLQTQRQVGEARTYENVKITISKLEWVMPYVQLSNEYKIRLLCQIDKPIAISFRSWELYEYPTLPISTRHVWTVKTSNQLEKPRFVILGFQTDLLYPYNNLNINVAQSQYAVLYEMYVNFQRGYYGKTPKPLFVSRRHTGPHQ
;
A
#
# COMPACT_ATOMS: atom_id res chain seq x y z
N MET A 1 26.13 20.03 -6.38
CA MET A 1 26.53 21.11 -5.43
C MET A 1 26.82 22.43 -6.14
N ALA A 2 27.20 22.44 -7.43
CA ALA A 2 27.34 23.68 -8.21
C ALA A 2 26.00 24.43 -8.41
N ASP A 3 24.91 23.72 -8.75
CA ASP A 3 23.59 24.33 -9.03
C ASP A 3 22.99 25.16 -7.89
N ILE A 4 23.31 24.84 -6.63
CA ILE A 4 22.74 25.55 -5.47
C ILE A 4 23.26 27.00 -5.37
N LEU A 5 24.40 27.30 -6.00
CA LEU A 5 25.06 28.61 -5.93
C LEU A 5 24.76 29.49 -7.15
N GLU A 6 24.09 28.98 -8.18
CA GLU A 6 23.73 29.73 -9.39
C GLU A 6 22.41 30.50 -9.19
N ILE A 7 22.47 31.58 -8.41
CA ILE A 7 21.32 32.45 -8.09
C ILE A 7 20.77 33.16 -9.35
N ARG A 8 21.57 33.24 -10.42
CA ARG A 8 21.21 33.87 -11.70
C ARG A 8 21.05 32.86 -12.84
N SER A 9 20.82 31.58 -12.54
CA SER A 9 20.52 30.60 -13.59
C SER A 9 19.29 31.05 -14.38
N ASP A 10 19.35 30.97 -15.71
CA ASP A 10 18.20 31.27 -16.55
C ASP A 10 17.04 30.33 -16.20
N VAL A 11 15.81 30.84 -16.34
CA VAL A 11 14.60 30.03 -16.16
C VAL A 11 14.53 29.02 -17.30
N MET A 12 14.90 27.78 -17.01
CA MET A 12 14.77 26.67 -17.95
C MET A 12 13.33 26.15 -17.90
N PHE A 13 12.61 26.28 -19.02
CA PHE A 13 11.31 25.64 -19.18
C PHE A 13 11.52 24.19 -19.63
N ASP A 14 10.98 23.24 -18.85
CA ASP A 14 10.97 21.84 -19.22
C ASP A 14 9.77 21.55 -20.13
N GLU A 15 10.03 21.51 -21.44
CA GLU A 15 9.04 21.20 -22.48
C GLU A 15 9.09 19.71 -22.90
N SER A 16 9.69 18.84 -22.09
CA SER A 16 9.84 17.41 -22.42
C SER A 16 8.50 16.65 -22.41
N VAL A 17 7.58 17.04 -21.52
CA VAL A 17 6.23 16.45 -21.41
C VAL A 17 5.22 17.42 -21.98
N SER A 18 4.53 17.02 -23.04
CA SER A 18 3.48 17.83 -23.66
C SER A 18 2.12 17.63 -22.98
N HIS A 19 1.85 16.42 -22.49
CA HIS A 19 0.57 16.09 -21.87
C HIS A 19 0.68 14.97 -20.83
N TYR A 20 -0.19 15.01 -19.83
CA TYR A 20 -0.27 14.01 -18.76
C TYR A 20 -1.74 13.66 -18.54
N GLU A 21 -2.12 12.44 -18.91
CA GLU A 21 -3.48 11.93 -18.78
C GLU A 21 -3.51 10.73 -17.85
N VAL A 22 -4.67 10.46 -17.28
CA VAL A 22 -4.87 9.31 -16.40
C VAL A 22 -6.03 8.49 -16.96
N HIS A 23 -5.77 7.23 -17.26
CA HIS A 23 -6.71 6.31 -17.88
C HIS A 23 -7.04 5.15 -16.94
N ALA A 24 -8.31 4.76 -16.88
CA ALA A 24 -8.77 3.64 -16.06
C ALA A 24 -8.97 2.39 -16.93
N HIS A 25 -8.35 1.29 -16.54
CA HIS A 25 -8.40 0.00 -17.24
C HIS A 25 -9.16 -1.03 -16.43
N GLN A 26 -10.11 -1.69 -17.08
CA GLN A 26 -10.92 -2.73 -16.46
C GLN A 26 -10.29 -4.12 -16.68
N PRO A 27 -10.60 -5.09 -15.80
CA PRO A 27 -10.22 -6.49 -15.98
C PRO A 27 -10.75 -7.07 -17.29
N TYR A 28 -10.02 -8.03 -17.85
CA TYR A 28 -10.41 -8.71 -19.10
C TYR A 28 -11.76 -9.41 -19.02
N THR A 29 -12.07 -9.97 -17.86
CA THR A 29 -13.29 -10.73 -17.61
C THR A 29 -14.13 -9.95 -16.62
N SER A 30 -15.38 -9.65 -16.97
CA SER A 30 -16.37 -9.10 -16.05
C SER A 30 -16.78 -10.20 -15.07
N SER A 31 -15.94 -10.44 -14.06
CA SER A 31 -16.20 -11.39 -12.99
C SER A 31 -16.85 -10.68 -11.80
N ASN A 32 -17.55 -11.44 -10.96
CA ASN A 32 -18.19 -10.94 -9.74
C ASN A 32 -17.17 -10.69 -8.60
N PHE A 33 -15.87 -10.72 -8.90
CA PHE A 33 -14.76 -10.51 -7.94
C PHE A 33 -14.89 -11.33 -6.64
N ASN A 34 -15.25 -12.61 -6.77
CA ASN A 34 -15.46 -13.49 -5.63
C ASN A 34 -14.13 -13.90 -4.99
N ASN A 35 -14.21 -14.49 -3.78
CA ASN A 35 -13.05 -15.05 -3.11
C ASN A 35 -12.40 -16.17 -3.94
N ASN A 36 -11.07 -16.19 -4.00
CA ASN A 36 -10.23 -17.06 -4.84
C ASN A 36 -10.25 -16.75 -6.35
N ASP A 37 -10.98 -15.72 -6.81
CA ASP A 37 -10.90 -15.31 -8.20
C ASP A 37 -9.54 -14.66 -8.49
N GLU A 38 -9.00 -14.95 -9.69
CA GLU A 38 -7.86 -14.24 -10.26
C GLU A 38 -8.37 -13.14 -11.19
N ILE A 39 -7.86 -11.93 -10.99
CA ILE A 39 -8.29 -10.71 -11.67
C ILE A 39 -7.10 -10.17 -12.44
N CYS A 40 -7.20 -10.18 -13.76
CA CYS A 40 -6.12 -9.76 -14.66
C CYS A 40 -6.54 -8.50 -15.42
N ILE A 41 -5.73 -7.46 -15.31
CA ILE A 41 -5.87 -6.20 -16.05
C ILE A 41 -4.62 -6.03 -16.91
N SER A 42 -4.80 -5.78 -18.19
CA SER A 42 -3.67 -5.49 -19.08
C SER A 42 -3.81 -4.13 -19.74
N ILE A 43 -2.66 -3.57 -20.09
CA ILE A 43 -2.56 -2.42 -20.96
C ILE A 43 -1.67 -2.83 -22.13
N GLN A 44 -2.27 -2.90 -23.32
CA GLN A 44 -1.63 -3.31 -24.57
C GLN A 44 -1.96 -2.31 -25.66
N HIS A 45 -1.17 -1.25 -25.74
CA HIS A 45 -1.22 -0.35 -26.90
C HIS A 45 0.20 -0.03 -27.34
N GLN A 46 0.37 0.05 -28.66
CA GLN A 46 1.61 0.51 -29.27
C GLN A 46 1.76 2.02 -29.03
N GLU A 47 3.00 2.49 -28.88
CA GLU A 47 3.37 3.90 -28.73
C GLU A 47 2.93 4.59 -27.42
N LEU A 48 2.66 3.83 -26.36
CA LEU A 48 2.41 4.42 -25.04
C LEU A 48 3.68 4.55 -24.20
N ASN A 49 3.77 5.69 -23.51
CA ASN A 49 4.71 5.89 -22.40
C ASN A 49 3.90 5.93 -21.10
N LEU A 50 4.05 4.89 -20.29
CA LEU A 50 3.27 4.71 -19.08
C LEU A 50 4.13 4.97 -17.86
N LEU A 51 3.52 5.49 -16.78
CA LEU A 51 4.21 5.78 -15.52
C LEU A 51 3.64 4.94 -14.36
N PRO A 52 4.08 3.68 -14.20
CA PRO A 52 3.54 2.78 -13.18
C PRO A 52 3.72 3.28 -11.75
N SER A 53 4.79 4.03 -11.46
CA SER A 53 5.08 4.59 -10.13
C SER A 53 4.06 5.61 -9.63
N ARG A 54 3.19 6.10 -10.52
CA ARG A 54 2.10 7.03 -10.22
C ARG A 54 0.72 6.41 -10.44
N SER A 55 0.67 5.11 -10.77
CA SER A 55 -0.59 4.39 -10.95
C SER A 55 -1.20 3.97 -9.61
N SER A 56 -2.51 3.76 -9.63
CA SER A 56 -3.31 3.34 -8.48
C SER A 56 -4.36 2.32 -8.87
N ILE A 57 -4.80 1.52 -7.91
CA ILE A 57 -5.92 0.60 -8.07
C ILE A 57 -7.15 1.29 -7.48
N HIS A 58 -8.17 1.47 -8.31
CA HIS A 58 -9.47 1.99 -7.89
C HIS A 58 -10.38 0.82 -7.55
N ILE A 59 -10.88 0.78 -6.31
CA ILE A 59 -11.77 -0.27 -5.83
C ILE A 59 -12.94 0.40 -5.12
N SER A 60 -14.15 0.08 -5.56
CA SER A 60 -15.36 0.43 -4.82
C SER A 60 -16.22 -0.80 -4.60
N GLY A 61 -16.97 -0.76 -3.51
CA GLY A 61 -17.75 -1.90 -3.07
C GLY A 61 -18.60 -1.57 -1.87
N ARG A 62 -19.11 -2.63 -1.24
CA ARG A 62 -19.99 -2.53 -0.08
C ARG A 62 -19.77 -3.67 0.89
N ILE A 63 -19.91 -3.36 2.16
CA ILE A 63 -19.96 -4.28 3.28
C ILE A 63 -21.42 -4.49 3.67
N THR A 64 -21.90 -5.72 3.61
CA THR A 64 -23.26 -6.07 4.02
C THR A 64 -23.25 -7.29 4.92
N ARG A 65 -24.34 -7.51 5.65
CA ARG A 65 -24.65 -8.83 6.20
C ARG A 65 -24.96 -9.83 5.08
N ILE A 66 -25.01 -11.12 5.40
CA ILE A 66 -25.42 -12.17 4.45
C ILE A 66 -26.81 -11.89 3.86
N ASP A 67 -27.71 -11.28 4.64
CA ASP A 67 -29.07 -10.92 4.20
C ASP A 67 -29.13 -9.67 3.30
N GLY A 68 -27.99 -9.03 3.02
CA GLY A 68 -27.89 -7.83 2.19
C GLY A 68 -28.19 -6.51 2.94
N THR A 69 -28.48 -6.55 4.24
CA THR A 69 -28.67 -5.34 5.04
C THR A 69 -27.32 -4.70 5.42
N PRO A 70 -27.26 -3.37 5.69
CA PRO A 70 -26.04 -2.71 6.14
C PRO A 70 -25.55 -3.30 7.47
N ALA A 71 -24.28 -3.68 7.55
CA ALA A 71 -23.67 -4.13 8.80
C ALA A 71 -23.46 -2.92 9.74
N SER A 72 -23.85 -3.03 11.01
CA SER A 72 -23.85 -1.89 11.95
C SER A 72 -22.74 -1.94 13.01
N ASN A 73 -22.09 -3.09 13.20
CA ASN A 73 -21.03 -3.30 14.19
C ASN A 73 -19.72 -3.75 13.54
N VAL A 74 -19.55 -3.41 12.25
CA VAL A 74 -18.43 -3.87 11.45
C VAL A 74 -17.85 -2.69 10.70
N SER A 75 -16.54 -2.56 10.79
CA SER A 75 -15.78 -1.53 10.11
C SER A 75 -14.55 -2.12 9.44
N LEU A 76 -13.97 -1.43 8.46
CA LEU A 76 -12.73 -1.88 7.83
C LEU A 76 -11.54 -1.68 8.77
N VAL A 77 -10.63 -2.67 8.79
CA VAL A 77 -9.32 -2.50 9.43
C VAL A 77 -8.49 -1.45 8.67
N ASN A 78 -7.42 -0.96 9.29
CA ASN A 78 -6.40 -0.20 8.58
C ASN A 78 -5.87 -1.00 7.36
N CYS A 79 -5.87 -0.41 6.17
CA CYS A 79 -5.61 -1.08 4.90
C CYS A 79 -6.57 -2.25 4.59
N GLY A 80 -7.83 -2.21 5.07
CA GLY A 80 -8.79 -3.31 4.93
C GLY A 80 -9.00 -3.79 3.50
N ILE A 81 -9.00 -2.88 2.53
CA ILE A 81 -9.12 -3.26 1.11
C ILE A 81 -7.91 -4.04 0.62
N CYS A 82 -6.70 -3.77 1.13
CA CYS A 82 -5.52 -4.58 0.81
C CYS A 82 -5.64 -6.01 1.36
N HIS A 83 -6.31 -6.22 2.49
CA HIS A 83 -6.55 -7.56 3.06
C HIS A 83 -7.52 -8.41 2.22
N LEU A 84 -8.21 -7.82 1.25
CA LEU A 84 -9.05 -8.54 0.29
C LEU A 84 -8.24 -9.32 -0.75
N PHE A 85 -6.91 -9.12 -0.83
CA PHE A 85 -6.05 -9.76 -1.82
C PHE A 85 -4.92 -10.53 -1.15
N ASP A 86 -4.80 -11.82 -1.50
CA ASP A 86 -3.70 -12.66 -1.04
C ASP A 86 -2.42 -12.38 -1.83
N ASP A 87 -2.55 -11.95 -3.09
CA ASP A 87 -1.43 -11.74 -4.00
C ASP A 87 -1.73 -10.61 -4.97
N ILE A 88 -0.75 -9.72 -5.17
CA ILE A 88 -0.73 -8.76 -6.28
C ILE A 88 0.61 -8.86 -6.97
N ARG A 89 0.57 -9.12 -8.27
CA ARG A 89 1.74 -9.29 -9.14
C ARG A 89 1.70 -8.33 -10.30
N TYR A 90 2.86 -7.76 -10.62
CA TYR A 90 3.05 -6.89 -11.76
C TYR A 90 4.02 -7.52 -12.77
N GLU A 91 3.57 -7.64 -14.02
CA GLU A 91 4.33 -8.24 -15.10
C GLU A 91 4.54 -7.24 -16.25
N LEU A 92 5.73 -7.30 -16.85
CA LEU A 92 6.07 -6.61 -18.09
C LEU A 92 6.37 -7.67 -19.15
N ASN A 93 5.63 -7.66 -20.26
CA ASN A 93 5.75 -8.67 -21.32
C ASN A 93 5.78 -10.13 -20.78
N ALA A 94 4.89 -10.45 -19.82
CA ALA A 94 4.83 -11.75 -19.14
C ALA A 94 6.06 -12.12 -18.28
N ILE A 95 6.91 -11.16 -17.96
CA ILE A 95 8.00 -11.31 -16.98
C ILE A 95 7.54 -10.67 -15.66
N GLU A 96 7.51 -11.47 -14.60
CA GLU A 96 7.26 -10.98 -13.23
C GLU A 96 8.36 -10.00 -12.82
N ILE A 97 7.98 -8.75 -12.57
CA ILE A 97 8.90 -7.72 -12.09
C ILE A 97 8.84 -7.65 -10.57
N ASP A 98 7.64 -7.60 -10.01
CA ASP A 98 7.46 -7.50 -8.56
C ASP A 98 6.15 -8.17 -8.14
N ARG A 99 6.14 -8.70 -6.93
CA ARG A 99 5.04 -9.48 -6.37
C ARG A 99 4.94 -9.26 -4.87
N CYS A 100 3.75 -8.90 -4.42
CA CYS A 100 3.43 -8.72 -3.01
C CYS A 100 2.46 -9.82 -2.56
N LYS A 101 2.90 -10.64 -1.61
CA LYS A 101 2.08 -11.66 -0.95
C LYS A 101 1.50 -11.12 0.35
N ASN A 102 0.30 -11.58 0.69
CA ASN A 102 -0.49 -11.12 1.83
C ASN A 102 -0.50 -9.58 1.89
N VAL A 103 -1.13 -8.99 0.88
CA VAL A 103 -0.99 -7.58 0.53
C VAL A 103 -1.35 -6.68 1.70
N GLY A 104 -2.42 -7.00 2.43
CA GLY A 104 -2.83 -6.28 3.63
C GLY A 104 -1.74 -6.24 4.68
N LEU A 105 -1.28 -7.40 5.16
CA LEU A 105 -0.30 -7.46 6.25
C LEU A 105 1.05 -6.84 5.86
N THR A 106 1.54 -7.14 4.65
CA THR A 106 2.79 -6.57 4.14
C THR A 106 2.71 -5.05 4.03
N SER A 107 1.59 -4.51 3.51
CA SER A 107 1.38 -3.06 3.40
C SER A 107 1.29 -2.37 4.76
N VAL A 108 0.64 -3.01 5.74
CA VAL A 108 0.55 -2.50 7.12
C VAL A 108 1.92 -2.48 7.79
N MET A 109 2.65 -3.61 7.76
CA MET A 109 3.98 -3.71 8.36
C MET A 109 4.99 -2.73 7.74
N LYS A 110 4.92 -2.54 6.42
CA LYS A 110 5.74 -1.54 5.72
C LYS A 110 5.29 -0.13 6.05
N GLY A 111 3.99 0.14 6.08
CA GLY A 111 3.45 1.48 6.14
C GLY A 111 3.73 2.20 7.46
N TYR A 112 3.70 1.49 8.60
CA TYR A 112 3.99 2.09 9.91
C TYR A 112 5.37 2.75 9.99
N PRO A 113 6.48 2.09 9.61
CA PRO A 113 7.79 2.72 9.58
C PRO A 113 7.99 3.64 8.37
N SER A 114 7.18 3.52 7.31
CA SER A 114 7.41 4.20 6.04
C SER A 114 6.73 5.55 5.88
N PHE A 115 5.47 5.66 6.33
CA PHE A 115 4.67 6.84 6.08
C PHE A 115 4.88 7.91 7.14
N ASN A 116 4.75 9.16 6.73
CA ASN A 116 4.71 10.29 7.65
C ASN A 116 3.28 10.82 7.77
N LYS A 117 2.99 11.53 8.87
CA LYS A 117 1.65 12.03 9.16
C LYS A 117 1.03 12.85 8.03
N SER A 118 1.80 13.72 7.36
CA SER A 118 1.28 14.51 6.23
C SER A 118 0.86 13.66 5.02
N GLN A 119 1.54 12.55 4.76
CA GLN A 119 1.18 11.62 3.69
C GLN A 119 -0.04 10.79 4.07
N CYS A 120 -0.13 10.38 5.34
CA CYS A 120 -1.28 9.70 5.91
C CYS A 120 -2.54 10.56 5.78
N ASP A 121 -2.49 11.81 6.23
CA ASP A 121 -3.64 12.71 6.29
C ASP A 121 -4.16 13.16 4.91
N SER A 122 -3.37 12.97 3.85
CA SER A 122 -3.71 13.45 2.49
C SER A 122 -4.00 12.31 1.51
N ILE A 123 -2.96 11.57 1.11
CA ILE A 123 -3.03 10.62 0.00
C ILE A 123 -3.46 9.23 0.51
N LEU A 124 -2.94 8.82 1.67
CA LEU A 124 -3.12 7.45 2.13
C LEU A 124 -4.42 7.24 2.91
N ALA A 125 -5.03 8.29 3.46
CA ALA A 125 -6.37 8.20 4.05
C ALA A 125 -7.39 7.62 3.06
N ASN A 126 -7.34 8.05 1.79
CA ASN A 126 -8.18 7.52 0.71
C ASN A 126 -7.80 6.09 0.28
N ALA A 127 -6.60 5.61 0.64
CA ALA A 127 -6.16 4.24 0.44
C ALA A 127 -6.53 3.32 1.62
N GLY A 128 -7.23 3.87 2.62
CA GLY A 128 -7.58 3.18 3.86
C GLY A 128 -6.46 3.11 4.88
N TRP A 129 -5.43 3.96 4.75
CA TRP A 129 -4.45 4.17 5.82
C TRP A 129 -5.00 5.12 6.88
N ILE A 130 -5.52 4.57 7.96
CA ILE A 130 -6.14 5.36 9.03
C ILE A 130 -5.13 5.47 10.17
N TRP A 131 -4.70 6.70 10.48
CA TRP A 131 -3.93 6.98 11.69
C TRP A 131 -4.89 7.25 12.85
N GLU A 132 -4.67 6.62 14.00
CA GLU A 132 -5.48 6.89 15.20
C GLU A 132 -5.44 8.38 15.54
N ASN A 133 -6.61 9.03 15.48
CA ASN A 133 -6.74 10.38 16.01
C ASN A 133 -6.77 10.29 17.53
N TYR A 134 -6.05 11.19 18.19
CA TYR A 134 -6.03 11.31 19.66
C TYR A 134 -7.43 11.55 20.28
N ASP A 135 -8.43 11.89 19.46
CA ASP A 135 -9.78 12.25 19.87
C ASP A 135 -10.76 11.06 19.90
N GLY A 136 -10.30 9.83 19.64
CA GLY A 136 -11.14 8.63 19.69
C GLY A 136 -12.03 8.39 18.46
N ASP A 137 -12.19 9.38 17.58
CA ASP A 137 -12.88 9.23 16.30
C ASP A 137 -11.96 8.56 15.26
N ILE A 138 -12.14 7.26 15.07
CA ILE A 138 -11.53 6.50 13.97
C ILE A 138 -12.27 6.89 12.69
N LYS A 139 -11.58 7.56 11.76
CA LYS A 139 -12.13 7.83 10.43
C LYS A 139 -12.15 6.55 9.63
N HIS A 140 -13.33 5.99 9.45
CA HIS A 140 -13.56 4.85 8.58
C HIS A 140 -13.61 5.27 7.11
N VAL A 141 -13.29 4.35 6.22
CA VAL A 141 -13.24 4.59 4.76
C VAL A 141 -14.61 4.35 4.15
N GLU A 142 -15.36 3.46 4.77
CA GLU A 142 -16.75 3.16 4.49
C GLU A 142 -17.69 4.22 5.07
N ASP A 143 -18.81 4.43 4.37
CA ASP A 143 -19.93 5.22 4.87
C ASP A 143 -20.80 4.45 5.88
N ASP A 144 -21.79 5.13 6.47
CA ASP A 144 -22.74 4.53 7.43
C ASP A 144 -23.55 3.35 6.83
N ASN A 145 -23.58 3.23 5.50
CA ASN A 145 -24.28 2.16 4.77
C ASN A 145 -23.32 1.03 4.32
N GLY A 146 -22.04 1.11 4.68
CA GLY A 146 -20.98 0.16 4.36
C GLY A 146 -20.39 0.31 2.96
N TYR A 147 -20.70 1.36 2.20
CA TYR A 147 -20.09 1.63 0.89
C TYR A 147 -18.69 2.21 1.06
N PHE A 148 -17.75 1.72 0.26
CA PHE A 148 -16.39 2.26 0.22
C PHE A 148 -15.99 2.55 -1.23
N ASP A 149 -15.16 3.57 -1.40
CA ASP A 149 -14.55 3.97 -2.67
C ASP A 149 -13.11 4.42 -2.40
N VAL A 150 -12.14 3.64 -2.88
CA VAL A 150 -10.74 3.68 -2.44
C VAL A 150 -9.80 3.70 -3.63
N PHE A 151 -8.77 4.53 -3.55
CA PHE A 151 -7.65 4.54 -4.48
C PHE A 151 -6.38 4.11 -3.76
N ILE A 152 -5.83 2.96 -4.14
CA ILE A 152 -4.62 2.41 -3.53
C ILE A 152 -3.44 2.64 -4.47
N PRO A 153 -2.48 3.52 -4.14
CA PRO A 153 -1.29 3.72 -4.96
C PRO A 153 -0.46 2.44 -5.10
N LEU A 154 0.02 2.10 -6.30
CA LEU A 154 0.87 0.91 -6.46
C LEU A 154 2.16 1.00 -5.66
N SER A 155 2.70 2.21 -5.44
CA SER A 155 3.89 2.44 -4.60
C SER A 155 3.71 2.05 -3.13
N MET A 156 2.46 1.93 -2.65
CA MET A 156 2.16 1.42 -1.32
C MET A 156 2.38 -0.10 -1.25
N ILE A 157 2.03 -0.82 -2.31
CA ILE A 157 2.01 -2.29 -2.37
C ILE A 157 3.33 -2.86 -2.94
N LEU A 158 3.76 -2.35 -4.09
CA LEU A 158 4.89 -2.85 -4.87
C LEU A 158 6.09 -1.92 -4.72
N GLY A 159 7.25 -2.51 -4.41
CA GLY A 159 8.50 -1.78 -4.27
C GLY A 159 9.03 -1.24 -5.60
N PHE A 160 8.78 -1.95 -6.70
CA PHE A 160 9.06 -1.46 -8.05
C PHE A 160 8.42 -0.10 -8.31
N ALA A 161 7.12 0.05 -7.99
CA ALA A 161 6.39 1.30 -8.20
C ALA A 161 6.81 2.41 -7.23
N GLU A 162 7.43 2.06 -6.10
CA GLU A 162 7.98 3.03 -5.15
C GLU A 162 9.33 3.59 -5.61
N ASP A 163 10.21 2.73 -6.11
CA ASP A 163 11.62 3.05 -6.35
C ASP A 163 11.95 3.42 -7.79
N TYR A 164 11.11 3.04 -8.75
CA TYR A 164 11.33 3.29 -10.18
C TYR A 164 10.40 4.40 -10.71
N PRO A 165 10.70 5.70 -10.48
CA PRO A 165 9.85 6.82 -10.89
C PRO A 165 10.09 7.21 -12.36
N LYS A 166 10.15 6.24 -13.27
CA LYS A 166 10.44 6.47 -14.68
C LYS A 166 9.38 5.83 -15.57
N ILE A 167 9.18 6.44 -16.74
CA ILE A 167 8.28 5.89 -17.74
C ILE A 167 8.79 4.56 -18.29
N ILE A 168 7.85 3.71 -18.67
CA ILE A 168 8.10 2.50 -19.45
C ILE A 168 7.43 2.69 -20.80
N VAL A 169 8.18 2.38 -21.85
CA VAL A 169 7.85 2.71 -23.23
C VAL A 169 7.56 1.42 -23.99
N ASN A 170 6.42 1.36 -24.68
CA ASN A 170 6.08 0.28 -25.62
C ASN A 170 6.16 -1.14 -25.04
N MET A 171 5.91 -1.31 -23.74
CA MET A 171 5.83 -2.63 -23.11
C MET A 171 4.37 -2.97 -22.84
N LYS A 172 4.03 -4.26 -22.92
CA LYS A 172 2.78 -4.78 -22.40
C LYS A 172 2.88 -4.80 -20.87
N HIS A 173 1.88 -4.21 -20.23
CA HIS A 173 1.77 -4.21 -18.78
C HIS A 173 0.62 -5.10 -18.33
N GLU A 174 0.85 -5.93 -17.32
CA GLU A 174 -0.19 -6.74 -16.68
C GLU A 174 -0.14 -6.58 -15.17
N LEU A 175 -1.31 -6.33 -14.58
CA LEU A 175 -1.53 -6.34 -13.14
C LEU A 175 -2.48 -7.50 -12.82
N ILE A 176 -2.01 -8.42 -11.99
CA ILE A 176 -2.71 -9.65 -11.64
C ILE A 176 -2.96 -9.62 -10.14
N LEU A 177 -4.22 -9.74 -9.73
CA LEU A 177 -4.64 -9.75 -8.34
C LEU A 177 -5.38 -11.05 -8.03
N THR A 178 -5.04 -11.71 -6.93
CA THR A 178 -5.76 -12.89 -6.44
C THR A 178 -6.57 -12.52 -5.21
N ARG A 179 -7.89 -12.67 -5.27
CA ARG A 179 -8.78 -12.40 -4.12
C ARG A 179 -8.53 -13.42 -3.02
N ALA A 180 -8.42 -12.92 -1.80
CA ALA A 180 -8.22 -13.74 -0.61
C ALA A 180 -9.34 -14.76 -0.43
N ARG A 181 -9.00 -15.91 0.15
CA ARG A 181 -9.99 -16.97 0.43
C ARG A 181 -11.10 -16.51 1.37
N THR A 182 -10.81 -15.56 2.27
CA THR A 182 -11.74 -15.05 3.27
C THR A 182 -11.55 -13.55 3.47
N ASP A 183 -12.65 -12.81 3.63
CA ASP A 183 -12.61 -11.36 3.86
C ASP A 183 -12.50 -10.98 5.36
N LEU A 184 -12.35 -11.97 6.26
CA LEU A 184 -12.33 -11.73 7.71
C LEU A 184 -11.18 -10.83 8.16
N ASN A 185 -10.03 -10.90 7.49
CA ASN A 185 -8.87 -10.06 7.80
C ASN A 185 -9.08 -8.59 7.41
N ALA A 186 -10.11 -8.28 6.61
CA ALA A 186 -10.41 -6.91 6.16
C ALA A 186 -11.29 -6.15 7.15
N VAL A 187 -11.88 -6.80 8.15
CA VAL A 187 -12.91 -6.22 9.02
C VAL A 187 -12.57 -6.30 10.50
N LEU A 188 -12.89 -5.22 11.22
CA LEU A 188 -13.03 -5.20 12.67
C LEU A 188 -14.49 -5.39 13.02
N GLN A 189 -14.76 -6.30 13.96
CA GLN A 189 -16.12 -6.56 14.43
C GLN A 189 -16.21 -6.26 15.91
N THR A 190 -17.11 -5.34 16.26
CA THR A 190 -17.44 -5.08 17.65
C THR A 190 -18.38 -6.17 18.13
N GLN A 191 -18.03 -6.80 19.24
CA GLN A 191 -18.79 -7.90 19.82
C GLN A 191 -20.23 -7.47 20.14
N ARG A 192 -21.22 -8.24 19.69
CA ARG A 192 -22.61 -8.08 20.13
C ARG A 192 -22.88 -9.05 21.27
N GLN A 193 -23.32 -8.53 22.41
CA GLN A 193 -23.75 -9.37 23.53
C GLN A 193 -25.24 -9.68 23.38
N VAL A 194 -25.57 -10.93 23.12
CA VAL A 194 -26.96 -11.44 23.16
C VAL A 194 -27.02 -12.48 24.29
N GLY A 195 -27.42 -12.04 25.48
CA GLY A 195 -27.37 -12.89 26.68
C GLY A 195 -25.93 -13.15 27.17
N GLU A 196 -25.60 -14.40 27.49
CA GLU A 196 -24.25 -14.82 27.91
C GLU A 196 -23.32 -15.20 26.74
N ALA A 197 -23.86 -15.34 25.53
CA ALA A 197 -23.08 -15.75 24.36
C ALA A 197 -22.49 -14.55 23.61
N ARG A 198 -21.21 -14.65 23.26
CA ARG A 198 -20.50 -13.69 22.39
C ARG A 198 -20.77 -14.06 20.94
N THR A 199 -21.43 -13.20 20.18
CA THR A 199 -21.71 -13.44 18.76
C THR A 199 -21.13 -12.34 17.88
N TYR A 200 -20.69 -12.76 16.70
CA TYR A 200 -20.12 -11.91 15.65
C TYR A 200 -21.08 -11.88 14.46
N GLU A 201 -21.11 -10.77 13.72
CA GLU A 201 -21.97 -10.66 12.55
C GLU A 201 -21.35 -11.41 11.36
N ASN A 202 -22.15 -12.22 10.67
CA ASN A 202 -21.69 -12.80 9.40
C ASN A 202 -21.76 -11.73 8.31
N VAL A 203 -20.60 -11.25 7.88
CA VAL A 203 -20.43 -10.16 6.91
C VAL A 203 -19.91 -10.68 5.58
N LYS A 204 -20.35 -10.02 4.51
CA LYS A 204 -19.92 -10.22 3.14
C LYS A 204 -19.42 -8.88 2.58
N ILE A 205 -18.26 -8.91 1.94
CA ILE A 205 -17.74 -7.77 1.19
C ILE A 205 -17.94 -8.03 -0.30
N THR A 206 -18.63 -7.12 -0.98
CA THR A 206 -18.84 -7.17 -2.43
C THR A 206 -18.07 -6.04 -3.10
N ILE A 207 -17.24 -6.38 -4.09
CA ILE A 207 -16.56 -5.40 -4.93
C ILE A 207 -17.48 -5.11 -6.12
N SER A 208 -17.88 -3.84 -6.28
CA SER A 208 -18.74 -3.39 -7.37
C SER A 208 -17.94 -2.97 -8.59
N LYS A 209 -16.76 -2.39 -8.37
CA LYS A 209 -15.90 -1.85 -9.42
C LYS A 209 -14.45 -2.03 -9.02
N LEU A 210 -13.65 -2.50 -9.98
CA LEU A 210 -12.21 -2.64 -9.84
C LEU A 210 -11.56 -2.18 -11.15
N GLU A 211 -10.71 -1.16 -11.06
CA GLU A 211 -10.02 -0.56 -12.20
C GLU A 211 -8.56 -0.28 -11.87
N TRP A 212 -7.68 -0.44 -12.84
CA TRP A 212 -6.31 0.02 -12.75
C TRP A 212 -6.15 1.38 -13.42
N VAL A 213 -5.82 2.37 -12.61
CA VAL A 213 -5.69 3.75 -13.03
C VAL A 213 -4.22 4.03 -13.37
N MET A 214 -3.93 4.16 -14.66
CA MET A 214 -2.58 4.30 -15.20
C MET A 214 -2.36 5.70 -15.79
N PRO A 215 -1.26 6.38 -15.42
CA PRO A 215 -0.88 7.64 -16.05
C PRO A 215 -0.14 7.46 -17.37
N TYR A 216 -0.57 8.23 -18.36
CA TYR A 216 -0.06 8.27 -19.72
C TYR A 216 0.71 9.57 -19.89
N VAL A 217 1.98 9.45 -20.30
CA VAL A 217 2.87 10.58 -20.48
C VAL A 217 3.09 10.80 -21.98
N GLN A 218 2.57 11.92 -22.49
CA GLN A 218 2.84 12.33 -23.85
C GLN A 218 4.10 13.21 -23.86
N LEU A 219 5.06 12.80 -24.69
CA LEU A 219 6.30 13.53 -24.89
C LEU A 219 6.15 14.50 -26.05
N SER A 220 6.84 15.63 -25.97
CA SER A 220 6.97 16.52 -27.13
C SER A 220 7.78 15.82 -28.25
N ASN A 221 7.54 16.21 -29.50
CA ASN A 221 8.08 15.51 -30.67
C ASN A 221 9.61 15.38 -30.66
N GLU A 222 10.31 16.43 -30.21
CA GLU A 222 11.77 16.41 -30.10
C GLU A 222 12.25 15.33 -29.12
N TYR A 223 11.60 15.24 -27.95
CA TYR A 223 11.96 14.27 -26.92
C TYR A 223 11.50 12.86 -27.27
N LYS A 224 10.39 12.70 -28.03
CA LYS A 224 9.98 11.40 -28.59
C LYS A 224 11.08 10.83 -29.49
N ILE A 225 11.67 11.63 -30.38
CA ILE A 225 12.79 11.18 -31.25
C ILE A 225 14.01 10.79 -30.42
N ARG A 226 14.39 11.60 -29.42
CA ARG A 226 15.54 11.31 -28.55
C ARG A 226 15.35 10.03 -27.74
N LEU A 227 14.12 9.78 -27.26
CA LEU A 227 13.77 8.57 -26.51
C LEU A 227 13.84 7.33 -27.41
N LEU A 228 13.36 7.41 -28.65
CA LEU A 228 13.43 6.30 -29.61
C LEU A 228 14.88 5.84 -29.84
N CYS A 229 15.85 6.76 -29.85
CA CYS A 229 17.27 6.42 -29.97
C CYS A 229 17.85 5.66 -28.76
N GLN A 230 17.14 5.58 -27.64
CA GLN A 230 17.60 4.88 -26.43
C GLN A 230 16.91 3.52 -26.21
N ILE A 231 15.92 3.15 -27.04
CA ILE A 231 15.10 1.94 -26.85
C ILE A 231 15.93 0.65 -26.92
N ASP A 232 16.95 0.59 -27.77
CA ASP A 232 17.79 -0.61 -27.93
C ASP A 232 18.80 -0.83 -26.79
N LYS A 233 18.86 0.08 -25.81
CA LYS A 233 19.78 -0.03 -24.69
C LYS A 233 19.10 -0.72 -23.50
N PRO A 234 19.69 -1.77 -22.92
CA PRO A 234 19.18 -2.37 -21.70
C PRO A 234 19.06 -1.33 -20.57
N ILE A 235 17.88 -1.26 -19.96
CA ILE A 235 17.64 -0.38 -18.81
C ILE A 235 17.70 -1.23 -17.54
N ALA A 236 18.62 -0.88 -16.65
CA ALA A 236 18.65 -1.48 -15.31
C ALA A 236 17.50 -0.91 -14.47
N ILE A 237 16.59 -1.78 -14.04
CA ILE A 237 15.53 -1.46 -13.09
C ILE A 237 16.01 -1.93 -11.71
N SER A 238 16.26 -0.99 -10.81
CA SER A 238 16.67 -1.28 -9.44
C SER A 238 15.59 -0.81 -8.48
N PHE A 239 15.11 -1.72 -7.65
CA PHE A 239 14.08 -1.45 -6.65
C PHE A 239 14.25 -2.39 -5.45
N ARG A 240 13.54 -2.10 -4.37
CA ARG A 240 13.52 -2.89 -3.14
C ARG A 240 12.26 -3.75 -3.12
N SER A 241 12.43 -5.05 -3.09
CA SER A 241 11.31 -5.98 -2.89
C SER A 241 11.08 -6.23 -1.39
N TRP A 242 9.86 -6.66 -1.07
CA TRP A 242 9.45 -7.04 0.28
C TRP A 242 9.07 -8.52 0.30
N GLU A 243 9.59 -9.26 1.28
CA GLU A 243 9.21 -10.66 1.50
C GLU A 243 8.66 -10.80 2.92
N LEU A 244 7.45 -11.35 3.03
CA LEU A 244 6.78 -11.59 4.30
C LEU A 244 6.95 -13.06 4.72
N TYR A 245 7.33 -13.26 5.98
CA TYR A 245 7.31 -14.56 6.64
C TYR A 245 6.34 -14.51 7.81
N GLU A 246 5.28 -15.31 7.73
CA GLU A 246 4.27 -15.43 8.78
C GLU A 246 4.50 -16.71 9.59
N TYR A 247 4.49 -16.57 10.91
CA TYR A 247 4.53 -17.70 11.84
C TYR A 247 3.24 -17.70 12.66
N PRO A 248 2.34 -18.68 12.45
CA PRO A 248 1.02 -18.68 13.08
C PRO A 248 1.09 -18.93 14.60
N THR A 249 2.19 -19.50 15.09
CA THR A 249 2.41 -19.73 16.51
C THR A 249 3.80 -19.24 16.90
N LEU A 250 3.86 -18.52 18.02
CA LEU A 250 5.13 -18.09 18.57
C LEU A 250 5.79 -19.27 19.29
N PRO A 251 7.03 -19.66 18.90
CA PRO A 251 7.76 -20.69 19.63
C PRO A 251 8.00 -20.25 21.08
N ILE A 252 7.94 -21.20 22.02
CA ILE A 252 8.27 -20.97 23.44
C ILE A 252 9.77 -20.65 23.62
N SER A 253 10.60 -20.94 22.62
CA SER A 253 12.04 -20.69 22.66
C SER A 253 12.38 -19.20 22.61
N THR A 254 13.42 -18.81 23.35
CA THR A 254 13.96 -17.44 23.33
C THR A 254 14.82 -17.14 22.10
N ARG A 255 15.02 -18.13 21.24
CA ARG A 255 15.76 -18.02 19.98
C ARG A 255 14.94 -18.66 18.87
N HIS A 256 14.86 -17.95 17.75
CA HIS A 256 14.25 -18.45 16.52
C HIS A 256 15.18 -18.14 15.36
N VAL A 257 15.40 -19.12 14.50
CA VAL A 257 16.21 -18.98 13.29
C VAL A 257 15.28 -19.24 12.12
N TRP A 258 15.16 -18.26 11.24
CA TRP A 258 14.48 -18.43 9.96
C TRP A 258 15.48 -18.31 8.82
N THR A 259 15.18 -18.98 7.72
CA THR A 259 15.99 -18.92 6.50
C THR A 259 15.47 -17.81 5.61
N VAL A 260 16.28 -16.79 5.36
CA VAL A 260 15.99 -15.78 4.33
C VAL A 260 16.45 -16.33 2.98
N LYS A 261 15.53 -16.51 2.04
CA LYS A 261 15.89 -16.90 0.68
C LYS A 261 16.36 -15.67 -0.09
N THR A 262 17.64 -15.59 -0.39
CA THR A 262 18.15 -14.63 -1.38
C THR A 262 18.17 -15.33 -2.74
N SER A 263 17.23 -14.99 -3.61
CA SER A 263 16.90 -15.72 -4.85
C SER A 263 18.05 -15.78 -5.86
N ASN A 264 18.97 -14.83 -5.74
CA ASN A 264 20.11 -14.60 -6.61
C ASN A 264 21.14 -13.81 -5.78
N GLN A 265 22.44 -13.90 -6.05
CA GLN A 265 23.46 -13.16 -5.27
C GLN A 265 23.39 -11.61 -5.43
N LEU A 266 22.34 -11.12 -6.10
CA LEU A 266 22.05 -9.71 -6.34
C LEU A 266 21.17 -9.12 -5.23
N GLU A 267 20.28 -9.92 -4.64
CA GLU A 267 19.43 -9.52 -3.53
C GLU A 267 20.20 -9.53 -2.21
N LYS A 268 20.23 -8.38 -1.53
CA LYS A 268 20.83 -8.24 -0.20
C LYS A 268 19.76 -7.77 0.78
N PRO A 269 19.48 -8.51 1.87
CA PRO A 269 18.54 -8.04 2.88
C PRO A 269 19.09 -6.76 3.51
N ARG A 270 18.30 -5.68 3.46
CA ARG A 270 18.69 -4.37 4.02
C ARG A 270 18.02 -4.09 5.35
N PHE A 271 16.78 -4.53 5.52
CA PHE A 271 15.97 -4.28 6.69
C PHE A 271 15.16 -5.53 7.05
N VAL A 272 14.91 -5.68 8.35
CA VAL A 272 14.02 -6.70 8.90
C VAL A 272 13.03 -5.98 9.79
N ILE A 273 11.74 -6.16 9.51
CA ILE A 273 10.66 -5.65 10.36
C ILE A 273 10.05 -6.87 11.06
N LEU A 274 10.01 -6.82 12.38
CA LEU A 274 9.38 -7.86 13.20
C LEU A 274 8.11 -7.29 13.81
N GLY A 275 7.00 -7.98 13.61
CA GLY A 275 5.71 -7.66 14.21
C GLY A 275 5.24 -8.83 15.06
N PHE A 276 4.68 -8.52 16.22
CA PHE A 276 3.98 -9.49 17.05
C PHE A 276 2.51 -9.10 17.07
N GLN A 277 1.64 -10.05 16.80
CA GLN A 277 0.20 -9.85 16.83
C GLN A 277 -0.42 -10.79 17.85
N THR A 278 -1.25 -10.25 18.73
CA THR A 278 -2.12 -11.01 19.64
C THR A 278 -3.55 -10.97 19.13
N ASP A 279 -4.39 -11.89 19.61
CA ASP A 279 -5.85 -11.86 19.39
C ASP A 279 -6.30 -11.84 17.92
N LEU A 280 -5.52 -12.45 17.01
CA LEU A 280 -6.03 -12.85 15.69
C LEU A 280 -7.18 -13.82 15.95
N LEU A 281 -8.42 -13.45 15.61
CA LEU A 281 -9.65 -14.14 16.02
C LEU A 281 -9.79 -15.55 15.41
N TYR A 282 -9.00 -16.50 15.89
CA TYR A 282 -9.47 -17.86 16.14
C TYR A 282 -9.92 -17.91 17.59
N PRO A 283 -11.06 -18.58 17.90
CA PRO A 283 -11.55 -18.58 19.26
C PRO A 283 -10.48 -19.23 20.14
N TYR A 284 -10.25 -18.60 21.30
CA TYR A 284 -9.51 -19.05 22.48
C TYR A 284 -8.18 -18.33 22.82
N ASN A 285 -8.32 -17.59 23.91
CA ASN A 285 -7.38 -17.22 24.97
C ASN A 285 -6.36 -16.08 24.77
N ASN A 286 -6.48 -15.14 25.71
CA ASN A 286 -5.68 -13.95 25.97
C ASN A 286 -4.18 -14.25 26.07
N LEU A 287 -3.39 -13.36 25.45
CA LEU A 287 -2.00 -13.12 25.83
C LEU A 287 -1.82 -11.67 26.28
N ASN A 288 -1.35 -11.56 27.52
CA ASN A 288 -1.18 -10.36 28.30
C ASN A 288 0.09 -9.62 27.81
N ILE A 289 -0.05 -8.48 27.13
CA ILE A 289 1.06 -7.59 26.82
C ILE A 289 0.81 -6.24 27.48
N ASN A 290 1.65 -5.91 28.45
CA ASN A 290 1.54 -4.68 29.23
C ASN A 290 2.17 -3.50 28.47
N VAL A 291 1.31 -2.73 27.79
CA VAL A 291 1.65 -1.49 27.04
C VAL A 291 2.01 -0.32 27.99
N ALA A 292 1.92 -0.49 29.31
CA ALA A 292 2.13 0.61 30.27
C ALA A 292 3.59 1.08 30.44
N GLN A 293 4.57 0.48 29.75
CA GLN A 293 5.98 0.85 29.90
C GLN A 293 6.45 2.01 29.00
N SER A 294 5.57 2.63 28.20
CA SER A 294 5.84 3.93 27.53
C SER A 294 7.20 4.03 26.82
N GLN A 295 7.66 2.98 26.13
CA GLN A 295 8.93 2.97 25.39
C GLN A 295 8.81 3.65 24.00
N TYR A 296 8.15 4.80 23.95
CA TYR A 296 7.96 5.57 22.71
C TYR A 296 9.28 6.04 22.09
N ALA A 297 10.33 6.23 22.90
CA ALA A 297 11.64 6.67 22.45
C ALA A 297 12.35 5.63 21.58
N VAL A 298 12.27 4.35 21.93
CA VAL A 298 12.92 3.25 21.18
C VAL A 298 12.20 3.03 19.84
N LEU A 299 10.87 3.04 19.86
CA LEU A 299 10.05 2.95 18.63
C LEU A 299 10.30 4.13 17.70
N TYR A 300 10.43 5.34 18.25
CA TYR A 300 10.79 6.54 17.49
C TYR A 300 12.20 6.45 16.89
N GLU A 301 13.18 5.95 17.65
CA GLU A 301 14.54 5.76 17.15
C GLU A 301 14.59 4.71 16.02
N MET A 302 13.83 3.61 16.14
CA MET A 302 13.67 2.62 15.06
C MET A 302 13.04 3.24 13.81
N TYR A 303 11.99 4.06 13.97
CA TYR A 303 11.37 4.81 12.86
C TYR A 303 12.38 5.75 12.19
N VAL A 304 13.12 6.52 12.98
CA VAL A 304 14.13 7.47 12.48
C VAL A 304 15.23 6.74 11.71
N ASN A 305 15.74 5.64 12.26
CA ASN A 305 16.77 4.83 11.62
C ASN A 305 16.27 4.19 10.33
N PHE A 306 15.02 3.74 10.31
CA PHE A 306 14.38 3.25 9.09
C PHE A 306 14.22 4.35 8.03
N GLN A 307 13.64 5.50 8.39
CA GLN A 307 13.48 6.63 7.45
C GLN A 307 14.80 7.08 6.85
N ARG A 308 15.86 7.15 7.67
CA ARG A 308 17.20 7.53 7.22
C ARG A 308 17.85 6.45 6.37
N GLY A 309 17.79 5.18 6.78
CA GLY A 309 18.45 4.07 6.08
C GLY A 309 17.72 3.62 4.81
N TYR A 310 16.40 3.58 4.85
CA TYR A 310 15.55 3.15 3.74
C TYR A 310 15.37 4.31 2.75
N TYR A 311 14.86 5.47 3.17
CA TYR A 311 14.55 6.56 2.22
C TYR A 311 15.67 7.56 1.98
N GLY A 312 16.78 7.50 2.72
CA GLY A 312 17.80 8.56 2.67
C GLY A 312 17.30 9.92 3.15
N LYS A 313 16.16 9.95 3.87
CA LYS A 313 15.51 11.19 4.32
C LYS A 313 16.08 11.62 5.67
N THR A 314 16.15 12.94 5.90
CA THR A 314 16.32 13.48 7.25
C THR A 314 14.99 13.32 8.02
N PRO A 315 15.02 12.71 9.21
CA PRO A 315 13.81 12.45 9.99
C PRO A 315 13.13 13.76 10.38
N LYS A 316 11.83 13.87 10.10
CA LYS A 316 10.97 14.94 10.64
C LYS A 316 10.31 14.45 11.93
N PRO A 317 10.19 15.27 12.97
CA PRO A 317 9.56 14.87 14.21
C PRO A 317 8.08 14.49 13.96
N LEU A 318 7.68 13.31 14.43
CA LEU A 318 6.29 12.82 14.37
C LEU A 318 5.33 13.71 15.19
N PHE A 319 5.86 14.38 16.21
CA PHE A 319 5.15 15.35 17.02
C PHE A 319 5.77 16.74 16.85
N VAL A 320 5.02 17.66 16.24
CA VAL A 320 5.36 19.09 16.30
C VAL A 320 4.69 19.63 17.55
N SER A 321 5.49 20.02 18.55
CA SER A 321 4.98 20.84 19.66
C SER A 321 4.36 22.10 19.07
N ARG A 322 3.03 22.20 19.09
CA ARG A 322 2.38 23.51 18.93
C ARG A 322 2.81 24.33 20.14
N ARG A 323 3.79 25.21 19.96
CA ARG A 323 4.07 26.25 20.95
C ARG A 323 2.77 27.03 21.11
N HIS A 324 2.15 26.90 22.29
CA HIS A 324 1.07 27.76 22.71
C HIS A 324 1.67 29.17 22.82
N THR A 325 1.54 29.97 21.78
CA THR A 325 1.71 31.42 21.90
C THR A 325 0.45 31.94 22.56
N GLY A 326 0.38 31.79 23.89
CA GLY A 326 -0.59 32.54 24.68
C GLY A 326 -0.34 34.05 24.48
N PRO A 327 -1.37 34.90 24.53
CA PRO A 327 -1.18 36.33 24.46
C PRO A 327 -0.36 36.75 25.69
N HIS A 328 0.81 37.33 25.44
CA HIS A 328 1.51 38.08 26.48
C HIS A 328 0.64 39.29 26.85
N GLN A 329 0.53 39.51 28.17
CA GLN A 329 -0.25 40.57 28.83
C GLN A 329 -0.04 41.96 28.25
#